data_AF-A0A6L3Y4H4-F1
#
_entry.id   AF-A0A6L3Y4H4-F1
#
_cell.length_a   1.000
_cell.length_b   1.000
_cell.length_c   1.000
_cell.angle_alpha   90.00
_cell.angle_beta   90.00
_cell.angle_gamma   90.00
#
_symmetry.space_group_name_H-M   'P 1'
#
loop_
_entity.id
_entity.type
_entity.pdbx_description
1 polymer ?
#
loop_
_entity_poly.entity_id
_entity_poly.type
_entity_poly.pdbx_seq_one_letter_code
_entity_poly.pdbx_strand_id
1 'polypeptide(L)' 'MNKENVITLDNPVKRGEQVIEQVTLMKPSAGTLRGVSLAAVANSEVDALIKVLPRMTAPML' A
#
# COMPACT_ATOMS: atom_id res chain seq x y z
N MET A 1 -16.04 -13.76 1.73
CA MET A 1 -15.18 -12.56 1.64
C MET A 1 -13.82 -13.03 1.14
N ASN A 2 -13.49 -12.77 -0.12
CA ASN A 2 -12.23 -13.23 -0.71
C ASN A 2 -11.04 -12.57 0.00
N LYS A 3 -10.15 -13.40 0.56
CA LYS A 3 -8.86 -12.99 1.18
C LYS A 3 -7.76 -12.76 0.12
N GLU A 4 -8.12 -12.53 -1.13
CA GLU A 4 -7.19 -12.59 -2.28
C GLU A 4 -6.14 -11.46 -2.28
N ASN A 5 -6.33 -10.42 -1.46
CA ASN A 5 -5.45 -9.25 -1.43
C ASN A 5 -4.72 -9.07 -0.10
N VAL A 6 -4.65 -10.10 0.75
CA VAL A 6 -3.85 -10.04 1.99
C VAL A 6 -2.43 -10.46 1.69
N ILE A 7 -1.48 -9.56 1.93
CA ILE A 7 -0.05 -9.75 1.70
C ILE A 7 0.65 -9.80 3.06
N THR A 8 1.36 -10.90 3.34
CA THR A 8 2.30 -10.99 4.45
C THR A 8 3.60 -10.28 4.06
N LEU A 9 4.08 -9.39 4.92
CA LEU A 9 5.32 -8.66 4.69
C LEU A 9 6.52 -9.55 5.04
N ASP A 10 7.52 -9.60 4.16
CA ASP A 10 8.78 -10.31 4.44
C ASP A 10 9.53 -9.69 5.63
N ASN A 11 9.40 -8.37 5.79
CA ASN A 11 9.95 -7.63 6.92
C ASN A 11 8.83 -6.84 7.62
N PRO A 12 8.32 -7.31 8.77
CA PRO A 12 7.26 -6.65 9.51
C PRO A 12 7.61 -5.20 9.87
N VAL A 13 6.61 -4.33 9.82
CA VAL A 13 6.77 -2.90 10.15
C VAL A 13 6.36 -2.66 11.60
N LYS A 14 7.26 -2.09 12.42
CA LYS A 14 6.96 -1.71 13.79
C LYS A 14 6.52 -0.23 13.86
N ARG A 15 5.33 0.03 14.39
CA ARG A 15 4.77 1.37 14.59
C ARG A 15 4.33 1.52 16.04
N GLY A 16 5.21 2.08 16.87
CA GLY A 16 5.02 2.12 18.32
C GLY A 16 4.99 0.69 18.90
N GLU A 17 3.88 0.36 19.56
CA GLU A 17 3.64 -0.98 20.11
C GLU A 17 3.04 -1.96 19.09
N GLN A 18 2.55 -1.46 17.95
CA GLN A 18 1.94 -2.30 16.91
C GLN A 18 3.00 -2.87 15.97
N VAL A 19 2.88 -4.16 15.66
CA VAL A 19 3.65 -4.84 14.60
C VAL A 19 2.69 -5.15 13.44
N ILE A 20 3.03 -4.66 12.25
CA ILE A 20 2.28 -4.90 11.02
C ILE A 20 2.98 -6.03 10.27
N GLU A 21 2.42 -7.23 10.35
CA GLU A 21 2.92 -8.42 9.64
C GLU A 21 2.18 -8.67 8.33
N GLN A 22 0.94 -8.19 8.24
CA GLN A 22 0.07 -8.39 7.09
C GLN A 22 -0.63 -7.09 6.73
N VAL A 23 -0.80 -6.87 5.43
CA VAL A 23 -1.57 -5.75 4.88
C VAL A 23 -2.58 -6.26 3.88
N THR A 24 -3.76 -5.65 3.87
CA THR A 24 -4.78 -5.90 2.85
C THR A 24 -4.70 -4.81 1.79
N LEU A 25 -4.51 -5.19 0.52
CA LEU A 25 -4.56 -4.28 -0.62
C LEU A 25 -6.01 -4.05 -1.07
N MET A 26 -6.33 -2.80 -1.35
CA MET A 26 -7.62 -2.34 -1.86
C MET A 26 -7.45 -1.87 -3.31
N LYS A 27 -8.47 -2.09 -4.15
CA LYS A 27 -8.42 -1.60 -5.54
C LYS A 27 -8.32 -0.06 -5.54
N PRO A 28 -7.31 0.53 -6.21
CA PRO A 28 -7.11 1.97 -6.17
C PRO A 28 -8.20 2.70 -6.96
N SER A 29 -8.65 3.84 -6.43
CA SER A 29 -9.56 4.76 -7.11
C SER A 29 -8.80 5.95 -7.69
N ALA A 30 -9.46 6.78 -8.50
CA ALA A 30 -8.87 8.03 -8.99
C ALA A 30 -8.38 8.94 -7.83
N GLY A 31 -9.08 8.93 -6.69
CA GLY A 31 -8.65 9.67 -5.50
C GLY A 31 -7.37 9.13 -4.87
N THR A 32 -7.18 7.80 -4.87
CA THR A 32 -5.97 7.13 -4.37
C THR A 32 -4.73 7.59 -5.14
N LEU A 33 -4.86 7.82 -6.46
CA LEU A 33 -3.79 8.23 -7.35
C LEU A 33 -3.61 9.77 -7.45
N ARG A 34 -4.27 10.55 -6.59
CA ARG A 34 -4.16 12.01 -6.64
C ARG A 34 -2.70 12.46 -6.43
N GLY A 35 -2.19 13.28 -7.35
CA GLY A 35 -0.84 13.84 -7.27
C GLY A 35 0.29 12.86 -7.59
N VAL A 36 -0.01 11.76 -8.30
CA VAL A 36 0.97 10.78 -8.78
C VAL A 36 0.67 10.41 -10.23
N SER A 37 1.72 10.25 -11.03
CA SER A 37 1.61 9.82 -12.42
C SER A 37 1.33 8.32 -12.47
N LEU A 38 0.39 7.88 -13.33
CA LEU A 38 0.13 6.47 -13.54
C LEU A 38 1.37 5.75 -14.11
N ALA A 39 2.13 6.41 -14.99
CA ALA A 39 3.37 5.86 -15.52
C ALA A 39 4.41 5.64 -14.41
N ALA A 40 4.51 6.58 -13.45
CA ALA A 40 5.43 6.44 -12.32
C ALA A 40 5.05 5.26 -11.41
N VAL A 41 3.75 5.05 -11.18
CA VAL A 41 3.25 3.87 -10.44
C VAL A 41 3.55 2.58 -11.22
N ALA A 42 3.31 2.57 -12.54
CA ALA A 42 3.57 1.41 -13.38
C ALA A 42 5.07 1.04 -13.42
N ASN A 43 5.95 2.05 -13.40
CA ASN A 43 7.40 1.88 -13.32
C ASN A 43 7.89 1.59 -11.89
N SER A 44 6.99 1.49 -10.91
CA SER A 44 7.34 1.27 -9.49
C SER A 44 8.30 2.31 -8.92
N GLU A 45 8.16 3.57 -9.33
CA GLU A 45 8.97 4.66 -8.82
C GLU A 45 8.73 4.85 -7.31
N VAL A 46 9.82 4.93 -6.54
CA VAL A 46 9.78 4.98 -5.07
C VAL A 46 8.89 6.13 -4.56
N ASP A 47 9.06 7.33 -5.12
CA ASP A 47 8.27 8.52 -4.73
C ASP A 47 6.77 8.35 -5.00
N ALA A 48 6.40 7.56 -6.01
CA ALA A 48 5.02 7.27 -6.31
C ALA A 48 4.45 6.22 -5.36
N LEU A 49 5.21 5.15 -5.10
CA LEU A 49 4.81 4.06 -4.20
C LEU A 49 4.63 4.56 -2.76
N ILE A 50 5.53 5.41 -2.26
CA ILE A 50 5.41 6.03 -0.92
C ILE A 50 4.09 6.79 -0.76
N LYS A 51 3.57 7.39 -1.83
CA LYS A 51 2.30 8.12 -1.80
C LYS A 51 1.09 7.20 -1.92
N VAL A 52 1.17 6.17 -2.76
CA VAL A 52 0.02 5.33 -3.12
C VAL A 52 -0.22 4.20 -2.12
N LEU A 53 0.82 3.51 -1.65
CA LEU A 53 0.69 2.35 -0.77
C LEU A 53 -0.08 2.66 0.53
N PRO A 54 0.19 3.77 1.26
CA PRO A 54 -0.58 4.11 2.46
C PRO A 54 -2.08 4.30 2.18
N ARG A 55 -2.44 4.74 0.97
CA ARG A 55 -3.83 5.07 0.61
C ARG A 55 -4.66 3.85 0.21
N MET A 56 -4.03 2.72 -0.07
CA MET A 56 -4.69 1.51 -0.56
C MET A 56 -4.35 0.26 0.26
N THR A 57 -3.69 0.41 1.41
CA THR A 57 -3.36 -0.69 2.33
C THR A 57 -4.10 -0.53 3.65
N ALA A 58 -4.49 -1.67 4.24
CA ALA A 58 -5.03 -1.74 5.59
C ALA A 58 -4.27 -2.81 6.40
N PRO A 59 -3.59 -2.46 7.51
CA PRO A 59 -3.39 -1.11 8.01
C PRO A 59 -2.58 -0.23 7.04
N MET A 60 -2.76 1.09 7.12
CA MET A 60 -2.03 2.06 6.31
C MET A 60 -0.53 1.95 6.58
N LEU A 61 0.22 1.50 5.57
CA LEU A 61 1.69 1.51 5.59
C LEU A 61 2.25 2.93 5.65
#